data_AF-A0A9D7TLT2-F1
#
_entry.id   AF-A0A9D7TLT2-F1
#
_cell.length_a   1.000
_cell.length_b   1.000
_cell.length_c   1.000
_cell.angle_alpha   90.00
_cell.angle_beta   90.00
_cell.angle_gamma   90.00
#
_symmetry.space_group_name_H-M   'P 1'
#
loop_
_entity.id
_entity.type
_entity.pdbx_description
1 polymer ?
#
loop_
_entity_poly.entity_id
_entity_poly.type
_entity_poly.pdbx_seq_one_letter_code
_entity_poly.pdbx_strand_id
1 'polypeptide(L)'
;MRGIVLCGILLMNINGFGLAEAYSDPTVSGGATGWNLYTWITTNMLFEGTMRALFSLLFGVGMYILLDRMGKRHAGIKGADIYFRRLMWLLLFGIIHGYLLLWSGEILYNYAIMGFLVYSFRNLTSRDLVIVAIILFSIGGIWNYFEYKGNVKMVEQAEMATAYKAEGKELTKDMKDAEKTWQEILERRSPESIATTNEGMTKSYLSALAIVAPSTMHWKSYGLYRYDVWDILSMMLLGIALFKWNILSGEKPVKFYAIMVVLGYLVGLTVNYFETIHIINNNFSYVSFQESNITYDLGRVPVAIGHIGLIMLFSKLKILGWLKNAISSVGKMALTNYLMHSVICMIVFTGAGFGMFGKLERYELIFVVVGIWIFQLILSPIWLKYFHFGPAEWLWRRLSYLQSPPFRKLKNMDVNNVIKY
;
A
#
# COMPACT_ATOMS: atom_id res chain seq x y z
N MET A 1 -3.94 15.46 -3.95
CA MET A 1 -4.15 14.21 -3.18
C MET A 1 -3.27 13.06 -3.69
N ARG A 2 -3.47 12.52 -4.91
CA ARG A 2 -2.67 11.39 -5.45
C ARG A 2 -1.16 11.49 -5.26
N GLY A 3 -0.56 12.67 -5.54
CA GLY A 3 0.90 12.86 -5.35
C GLY A 3 1.36 12.73 -3.89
N ILE A 4 0.58 13.25 -2.93
CA ILE A 4 0.91 13.14 -1.49
C ILE A 4 0.83 11.68 -1.04
N VAL A 5 -0.27 11.01 -1.43
CA VAL A 5 -0.49 9.61 -1.06
C VAL A 5 0.62 8.72 -1.65
N LEU A 6 1.02 8.96 -2.90
CA LEU A 6 2.11 8.22 -3.53
C LEU A 6 3.44 8.38 -2.78
N CYS A 7 3.79 9.60 -2.36
CA CYS A 7 4.96 9.83 -1.52
C CYS A 7 4.87 9.04 -0.20
N GLY A 8 3.70 9.05 0.45
CA GLY A 8 3.46 8.31 1.69
C GLY A 8 3.56 6.77 1.56
N ILE A 9 3.21 6.20 0.41
CA ILE A 9 3.37 4.75 0.15
C ILE A 9 4.84 4.33 0.23
N LEU A 10 5.77 5.15 -0.28
CA LEU A 10 7.19 4.83 -0.21
C LEU A 10 7.70 4.82 1.24
N LEU A 11 7.17 5.70 2.09
CA LEU A 11 7.61 5.84 3.48
C LEU A 11 7.36 4.58 4.31
N MET A 12 6.24 3.88 4.09
CA MET A 12 5.99 2.57 4.70
C MET A 12 6.83 1.48 4.06
N ASN A 13 6.91 1.48 2.72
CA ASN A 13 7.49 0.38 1.94
C ASN A 13 9.01 0.33 1.99
N ILE A 14 9.69 1.44 2.31
CA ILE A 14 11.15 1.49 2.33
C ILE A 14 11.74 0.44 3.27
N ASN A 15 11.04 0.10 4.36
CA ASN A 15 11.46 -0.96 5.28
C ASN A 15 11.51 -2.32 4.58
N GLY A 16 10.51 -2.66 3.77
CA GLY A 16 10.51 -3.91 2.99
C GLY A 16 11.50 -3.90 1.82
N PHE A 17 11.88 -2.72 1.31
CA PHE A 17 12.92 -2.60 0.29
C PHE A 17 14.33 -2.73 0.86
N GLY A 18 14.54 -2.29 2.11
CA GLY A 18 15.87 -2.15 2.68
C GLY A 18 16.22 -3.16 3.77
N LEU A 19 15.25 -3.85 4.38
CA LEU A 19 15.46 -4.73 5.54
C LEU A 19 14.70 -6.06 5.39
N ALA A 20 15.33 -7.15 5.82
CA ALA A 20 14.71 -8.47 5.87
C ALA A 20 13.75 -8.58 7.06
N GLU A 21 12.53 -9.10 6.82
CA GLU A 21 11.54 -9.46 7.85
C GLU A 21 11.21 -8.35 8.88
N ALA A 22 11.52 -7.10 8.58
CA ALA A 22 11.38 -5.97 9.49
C ALA A 22 10.29 -4.97 9.07
N TYR A 23 9.37 -5.38 8.20
CA TYR A 23 8.28 -4.49 7.78
C TYR A 23 7.38 -4.14 8.98
N SER A 24 6.85 -5.15 9.66
CA SER A 24 6.00 -5.00 10.84
C SER A 24 6.81 -5.01 12.15
N ASP A 25 7.72 -5.97 12.29
CA ASP A 25 8.47 -6.21 13.53
C ASP A 25 9.84 -5.50 13.49
N PRO A 26 10.07 -4.47 14.32
CA PRO A 26 11.32 -3.73 14.33
C PRO A 26 12.43 -4.42 15.11
N THR A 27 12.23 -5.63 15.64
CA THR A 27 13.28 -6.35 16.37
C THR A 27 14.15 -7.21 15.46
N VAL A 28 13.62 -7.65 14.31
CA VAL A 28 14.23 -8.70 13.48
C VAL A 28 15.49 -8.23 12.75
N SER A 29 15.47 -7.06 12.11
CA SER A 29 16.65 -6.45 11.48
C SER A 29 17.10 -5.19 12.23
N GLY A 30 16.99 -5.24 13.55
CA GLY A 30 17.22 -4.11 14.43
C GLY A 30 16.15 -3.02 14.34
N GLY A 31 16.20 -2.10 15.30
CA GLY A 31 15.38 -0.89 15.27
C GLY A 31 14.29 -0.76 16.34
N ALA A 32 14.36 -1.58 17.39
CA ALA A 32 13.46 -1.50 18.54
C ALA A 32 13.89 -0.46 19.60
N THR A 33 14.93 0.34 19.35
CA THR A 33 15.44 1.37 20.28
C THR A 33 15.79 2.68 19.54
N GLY A 34 15.96 3.77 20.31
CA GLY A 34 16.45 5.06 19.81
C GLY A 34 15.64 5.64 18.64
N TRP A 35 16.34 6.25 17.67
CA TRP A 35 15.73 6.84 16.47
C TRP A 35 14.96 5.84 15.61
N ASN A 36 15.37 4.58 15.60
CA ASN A 36 14.67 3.54 14.88
C ASN A 36 13.30 3.26 15.49
N LEU A 37 13.21 3.19 16.83
CA LEU A 37 11.93 3.00 17.52
C LEU A 37 10.98 4.18 17.26
N TYR A 38 11.47 5.42 17.36
CA TYR A 38 10.65 6.60 17.06
C TYR A 38 10.15 6.61 15.62
N THR A 39 10.98 6.17 14.67
CA THR A 39 10.59 6.03 13.27
C THR A 39 9.51 4.96 13.10
N TRP A 40 9.65 3.82 13.76
CA TRP A 40 8.65 2.75 13.75
C TRP A 40 7.32 3.21 14.38
N ILE A 41 7.35 3.85 15.56
CA ILE A 41 6.15 4.40 16.23
C ILE A 41 5.46 5.41 15.31
N THR A 42 6.20 6.38 14.77
CA THR A 42 5.65 7.42 13.89
C THR A 42 5.02 6.80 12.64
N THR A 43 5.67 5.79 12.06
CA THR A 43 5.18 5.08 10.89
C THR A 43 3.88 4.34 11.20
N ASN A 44 3.82 3.56 12.30
CA ASN A 44 2.61 2.82 12.70
C ASN A 44 1.46 3.74 13.06
N MET A 45 1.72 4.86 13.73
CA MET A 45 0.66 5.78 14.12
C MET A 45 0.03 6.52 12.95
N LEU A 46 0.82 6.94 11.95
CA LEU A 46 0.36 7.90 10.93
C LEU A 46 0.28 7.33 9.51
N PHE A 47 1.14 6.38 9.17
CA PHE A 47 1.40 6.03 7.77
C PHE A 47 1.05 4.59 7.44
N GLU A 48 1.46 3.63 8.27
CA GLU A 48 1.21 2.20 8.14
C GLU A 48 -0.29 1.97 7.87
N GLY A 49 -0.58 1.21 6.80
CA GLY A 49 -1.93 0.95 6.32
C GLY A 49 -2.65 2.15 5.70
N THR A 50 -2.54 3.33 6.30
CA THR A 50 -3.26 4.55 5.97
C THR A 50 -2.95 5.00 4.55
N MET A 51 -1.67 5.03 4.15
CA MET A 51 -1.32 5.47 2.79
C MET A 51 -1.82 4.47 1.74
N ARG A 52 -1.77 3.16 2.03
CA ARG A 52 -2.35 2.10 1.19
C ARG A 52 -3.86 2.24 1.07
N ALA A 53 -4.55 2.51 2.18
CA ALA A 53 -5.98 2.78 2.21
C ALA A 53 -6.36 3.98 1.32
N LEU A 54 -5.65 5.10 1.46
CA LEU A 54 -5.87 6.30 0.64
C LEU A 54 -5.60 6.05 -0.84
N PHE A 55 -4.59 5.23 -1.17
CA PHE A 55 -4.27 4.91 -2.55
C PHE A 55 -5.33 3.99 -3.18
N SER A 56 -5.82 2.99 -2.45
CA SER A 56 -6.91 2.10 -2.86
C SER A 56 -8.18 2.90 -3.11
N LEU A 57 -8.52 3.78 -2.17
CA LEU A 57 -9.63 4.70 -2.24
C LEU A 57 -9.58 5.55 -3.52
N LEU A 58 -8.44 6.18 -3.81
CA LEU A 58 -8.25 7.01 -5.00
C LEU A 58 -8.28 6.21 -6.31
N PHE A 59 -7.88 4.95 -6.27
CA PHE A 59 -8.01 4.05 -7.40
C PHE A 59 -9.48 3.74 -7.70
N GLY A 60 -10.26 3.37 -6.69
CA GLY A 60 -11.72 3.16 -6.81
C GLY A 60 -12.43 4.38 -7.41
N VAL A 61 -12.10 5.58 -6.93
CA VAL A 61 -12.59 6.85 -7.49
C VAL A 61 -12.20 7.02 -8.95
N GLY A 62 -10.95 6.69 -9.32
CA GLY A 62 -10.49 6.75 -10.71
C GLY A 62 -11.30 5.83 -11.65
N MET A 63 -11.62 4.63 -11.18
CA MET A 63 -12.43 3.66 -11.91
C MET A 63 -13.88 4.13 -12.05
N TYR A 64 -14.47 4.68 -10.98
CA TYR A 64 -15.82 5.25 -11.01
C TYR A 64 -15.92 6.44 -11.98
N ILE A 65 -14.99 7.40 -11.94
CA ILE A 65 -14.98 8.55 -12.86
C ILE A 65 -14.89 8.10 -14.31
N LEU A 66 -14.11 7.06 -14.60
CA LEU A 66 -14.01 6.50 -15.94
C LEU A 66 -15.37 5.95 -16.39
N LEU A 67 -16.01 5.12 -15.56
CA LEU A 67 -17.33 4.55 -15.84
C LEU A 67 -18.41 5.62 -16.00
N ASP A 68 -18.49 6.60 -15.09
CA ASP A 68 -19.45 7.70 -15.13
C ASP A 68 -19.33 8.53 -16.41
N ARG A 69 -18.09 8.86 -16.81
CA ARG A 69 -17.83 9.59 -18.06
C ARG A 69 -18.28 8.82 -19.30
N MET A 70 -18.06 7.51 -19.33
CA MET A 70 -18.43 6.67 -20.47
C MET A 70 -19.93 6.40 -20.52
N GLY A 71 -20.59 6.29 -19.36
CA GLY A 71 -22.05 6.26 -19.26
C GLY A 71 -22.70 7.52 -19.83
N LYS A 72 -22.21 8.71 -19.45
CA LYS A 72 -22.69 10.00 -19.98
C LYS A 72 -22.49 10.16 -21.49
N ARG A 73 -21.48 9.49 -22.07
CA ARG A 73 -21.22 9.48 -23.52
C ARG A 73 -22.00 8.41 -24.28
N HIS A 74 -22.93 7.69 -23.64
CA HIS A 74 -23.68 6.57 -24.23
C HIS A 74 -22.76 5.51 -24.85
N ALA A 75 -21.55 5.33 -24.32
CA ALA A 75 -20.56 4.42 -24.91
C ALA A 75 -20.95 2.94 -24.76
N GLY A 76 -21.94 2.62 -23.92
CA GLY A 76 -22.47 1.27 -23.72
C GLY A 76 -21.36 0.24 -23.49
N ILE A 77 -21.38 -0.82 -24.30
CA ILE A 77 -20.41 -1.94 -24.26
C ILE A 77 -18.96 -1.45 -24.44
N LYS A 78 -18.72 -0.43 -25.27
CA LYS A 78 -17.35 0.09 -25.51
C LYS A 78 -16.74 0.68 -24.24
N GLY A 79 -17.56 1.23 -23.35
CA GLY A 79 -17.09 1.76 -22.06
C GLY A 79 -16.61 0.64 -21.14
N ALA A 80 -17.38 -0.45 -21.03
CA ALA A 80 -16.99 -1.62 -20.27
C ALA A 80 -15.72 -2.27 -20.83
N ASP A 81 -15.62 -2.42 -22.15
CA ASP A 81 -14.46 -2.97 -22.83
C ASP A 81 -13.15 -2.21 -22.50
N ILE A 82 -13.16 -0.87 -22.60
CA ILE A 82 -12.00 -0.05 -22.19
C ILE A 82 -11.68 -0.24 -20.70
N TYR A 83 -12.70 -0.27 -19.84
CA TYR A 83 -12.52 -0.50 -18.40
C TYR A 83 -11.79 -1.81 -18.11
N PHE A 84 -12.28 -2.93 -18.67
CA PHE A 84 -11.69 -4.25 -18.45
C PHE A 84 -10.29 -4.35 -19.07
N ARG A 85 -10.06 -3.82 -20.28
CA ARG A 85 -8.70 -3.76 -20.87
C ARG A 85 -7.71 -3.02 -19.99
N ARG A 86 -8.11 -1.88 -19.40
CA ARG A 86 -7.24 -1.13 -18.48
C ARG A 86 -6.81 -1.99 -17.30
N LEU A 87 -7.74 -2.74 -16.71
CA LEU A 87 -7.46 -3.61 -15.57
C LEU A 87 -6.60 -4.81 -15.98
N MET A 88 -6.84 -5.42 -17.14
CA MET A 88 -5.99 -6.51 -17.67
C MET A 88 -4.54 -6.07 -17.86
N TRP A 89 -4.30 -4.90 -18.43
CA TRP A 89 -2.95 -4.36 -18.56
C TRP A 89 -2.33 -3.99 -17.21
N LEU A 90 -3.15 -3.50 -16.27
CA LEU A 90 -2.68 -3.20 -14.92
C LEU A 90 -2.27 -4.47 -14.18
N LEU A 91 -3.00 -5.57 -14.37
CA LEU A 91 -2.67 -6.90 -13.85
C LEU A 91 -1.30 -7.36 -14.36
N LEU A 92 -1.08 -7.24 -15.68
CA LEU A 92 0.20 -7.58 -16.30
C LEU A 92 1.34 -6.69 -15.76
N PHE A 93 1.10 -5.38 -15.61
CA PHE A 93 2.08 -4.49 -15.01
C PHE A 93 2.39 -4.86 -13.56
N GLY A 94 1.42 -5.33 -12.78
CA GLY A 94 1.66 -5.86 -11.44
C GLY A 94 2.56 -7.08 -11.43
N ILE A 95 2.34 -8.04 -12.34
CA ILE A 95 3.22 -9.22 -12.50
C ILE A 95 4.64 -8.77 -12.86
N ILE A 96 4.78 -7.89 -13.86
CA ILE A 96 6.10 -7.36 -14.23
C ILE A 96 6.73 -6.60 -13.06
N HIS A 97 5.96 -5.80 -12.34
CA HIS A 97 6.45 -5.03 -11.19
C HIS A 97 6.95 -5.94 -10.07
N GLY A 98 6.21 -6.99 -9.73
CA GLY A 98 6.57 -7.90 -8.64
C GLY A 98 7.78 -8.79 -8.95
N TYR A 99 7.87 -9.31 -10.18
CA TYR A 99 8.94 -10.24 -10.57
C TYR A 99 10.12 -9.57 -11.27
N LEU A 100 9.94 -8.51 -12.05
CA LEU A 100 11.03 -7.84 -12.77
C LEU A 100 11.65 -6.68 -11.97
N LEU A 101 10.86 -5.99 -11.15
CA LEU A 101 11.35 -4.85 -10.33
C LEU A 101 11.51 -5.21 -8.85
N LEU A 102 11.47 -6.51 -8.53
CA LEU A 102 11.79 -7.08 -7.23
C LEU A 102 11.03 -6.47 -6.05
N TRP A 103 9.70 -6.33 -6.19
CA TRP A 103 8.86 -5.80 -5.12
C TRP A 103 7.62 -6.67 -4.86
N SER A 104 7.66 -7.49 -3.81
CA SER A 104 6.55 -8.39 -3.46
C SER A 104 5.30 -7.65 -2.97
N GLY A 105 5.45 -6.46 -2.37
CA GLY A 105 4.36 -5.59 -1.93
C GLY A 105 3.73 -4.74 -3.04
N GLU A 106 3.86 -5.13 -4.31
CA GLU A 106 3.22 -4.40 -5.42
C GLU A 106 1.70 -4.48 -5.32
N ILE A 107 1.00 -3.39 -5.65
CA ILE A 107 -0.46 -3.29 -5.49
C ILE A 107 -1.22 -3.25 -6.81
N LEU A 108 -0.52 -3.19 -7.95
CA LEU A 108 -1.16 -3.03 -9.27
C LEU A 108 -1.97 -4.29 -9.62
N TYR A 109 -1.42 -5.47 -9.31
CA TYR A 109 -2.13 -6.73 -9.47
C TYR A 109 -3.40 -6.76 -8.62
N ASN A 110 -3.27 -6.50 -7.32
CA ASN A 110 -4.36 -6.54 -6.36
C ASN A 110 -5.47 -5.54 -6.74
N TYR A 111 -5.09 -4.35 -7.20
CA TYR A 111 -6.03 -3.31 -7.64
C TYR A 111 -6.72 -3.67 -8.95
N ALA A 112 -6.04 -4.37 -9.85
CA ALA A 112 -6.68 -4.88 -11.06
C ALA A 112 -7.79 -5.87 -10.73
N ILE A 113 -7.51 -6.85 -9.86
CA ILE A 113 -8.49 -7.87 -9.45
C ILE A 113 -9.67 -7.21 -8.72
N MET A 114 -9.41 -6.37 -7.72
CA MET A 114 -10.48 -5.67 -7.01
C MET A 114 -11.24 -4.70 -7.92
N GLY A 115 -10.57 -4.10 -8.91
CA GLY A 115 -11.19 -3.29 -9.94
C GLY A 115 -12.23 -4.05 -10.77
N PHE A 116 -12.02 -5.35 -11.03
CA PHE A 116 -13.05 -6.15 -11.70
C PHE A 116 -14.30 -6.26 -10.84
N LEU A 117 -14.15 -6.43 -9.52
CA LEU A 117 -15.27 -6.48 -8.58
C LEU A 117 -15.98 -5.13 -8.43
N VAL A 118 -15.22 -4.02 -8.38
CA VAL A 118 -15.77 -2.65 -8.32
C VAL A 118 -16.78 -2.38 -9.43
N TYR A 119 -16.61 -2.99 -10.61
CA TYR A 119 -17.56 -2.86 -11.70
C TYR A 119 -18.98 -3.26 -11.28
N SER A 120 -19.14 -4.31 -10.47
CA SER A 120 -20.45 -4.78 -9.99
C SER A 120 -21.16 -3.77 -9.07
N PHE A 121 -20.40 -2.93 -8.37
CA PHE A 121 -20.93 -1.94 -7.42
C PHE A 121 -21.16 -0.55 -8.05
N ARG A 122 -20.87 -0.37 -9.34
CA ARG A 122 -20.83 0.94 -10.01
C ARG A 122 -22.13 1.75 -9.92
N ASN A 123 -23.28 1.08 -9.89
CA ASN A 123 -24.61 1.70 -9.88
C ASN A 123 -25.17 1.95 -8.47
N LEU A 124 -24.49 1.50 -7.42
CA LEU A 124 -24.96 1.67 -6.05
C LEU A 124 -24.96 3.14 -5.61
N THR A 125 -25.85 3.49 -4.68
CA THR A 125 -25.85 4.83 -4.07
C THR A 125 -24.65 4.99 -3.13
N SER A 126 -24.29 6.23 -2.77
CA SER A 126 -23.20 6.48 -1.81
C SER A 126 -23.44 5.79 -0.47
N ARG A 127 -24.71 5.72 -0.03
CA ARG A 127 -25.09 5.06 1.22
C ARG A 127 -24.84 3.55 1.14
N ASP A 128 -25.28 2.91 0.05
CA ASP A 128 -25.12 1.46 -0.12
C ASP A 128 -23.64 1.08 -0.25
N LEU A 129 -22.84 1.90 -0.94
CA LEU A 129 -21.39 1.71 -1.02
C LEU A 129 -20.72 1.73 0.37
N VAL A 130 -21.14 2.63 1.25
CA VAL A 130 -20.64 2.68 2.64
C VAL A 130 -21.10 1.47 3.44
N ILE A 131 -22.37 1.06 3.31
CA ILE A 131 -22.90 -0.13 3.99
C ILE A 131 -22.10 -1.38 3.57
N VAL A 132 -21.88 -1.56 2.27
CA VAL A 132 -21.08 -2.69 1.75
C VAL A 132 -19.64 -2.63 2.29
N ALA A 133 -19.00 -1.45 2.28
CA ALA A 133 -17.65 -1.31 2.83
C ALA A 133 -17.60 -1.66 4.32
N ILE A 134 -18.58 -1.24 5.13
CA ILE A 134 -18.67 -1.57 6.56
C ILE A 134 -18.85 -3.08 6.76
N ILE A 135 -19.73 -3.72 5.99
CA ILE A 135 -19.92 -5.19 6.05
C ILE A 135 -18.60 -5.90 5.74
N LEU A 136 -17.91 -5.49 4.66
CA LEU A 136 -16.64 -6.11 4.27
C LEU A 136 -15.56 -5.92 5.34
N PHE A 137 -15.38 -4.71 5.88
CA PHE A 137 -14.47 -4.48 7.02
C PHE A 137 -14.83 -5.33 8.24
N SER A 138 -16.12 -5.50 8.52
CA SER A 138 -16.59 -6.30 9.66
C SER A 138 -16.23 -7.78 9.48
N ILE A 139 -16.37 -8.32 8.26
CA ILE A 139 -15.94 -9.70 7.95
C ILE A 139 -14.43 -9.83 8.12
N GLY A 140 -13.65 -8.86 7.62
CA GLY A 140 -12.19 -8.84 7.79
C GLY A 140 -11.78 -8.81 9.26
N GLY A 141 -12.42 -7.97 10.08
CA GLY A 141 -12.16 -7.89 11.53
C GLY A 141 -12.52 -9.17 12.29
N ILE A 142 -13.64 -9.82 11.94
CA ILE A 142 -14.01 -11.14 12.50
C ILE A 142 -12.96 -12.18 12.14
N TRP A 143 -12.47 -12.18 10.89
CA TRP A 143 -11.39 -13.08 10.48
C TRP A 143 -10.12 -12.82 11.29
N ASN A 144 -9.70 -11.56 11.43
CA ASN A 144 -8.53 -11.19 12.25
C ASN A 144 -8.66 -11.71 13.69
N TYR A 145 -9.85 -11.66 14.28
CA TYR A 145 -10.10 -12.22 15.62
C TYR A 145 -9.89 -13.74 15.67
N PHE A 146 -10.44 -14.49 14.70
CA PHE A 146 -10.25 -15.95 14.67
C PHE A 146 -8.79 -16.33 14.42
N GLU A 147 -8.07 -15.57 13.59
CA GLU A 147 -6.64 -15.77 13.38
C GLU A 147 -5.82 -15.46 14.62
N TYR A 148 -6.14 -14.38 15.33
CA TYR A 148 -5.51 -14.11 16.62
C TYR A 148 -5.69 -15.29 17.59
N LYS A 149 -6.93 -15.79 17.75
CA LYS A 149 -7.20 -16.95 18.62
C LYS A 149 -6.47 -18.21 18.16
N GLY A 150 -6.40 -18.44 16.85
CA GLY A 150 -5.62 -19.54 16.28
C GLY A 150 -4.13 -19.42 16.57
N ASN A 151 -3.56 -18.22 16.44
CA ASN A 151 -2.16 -17.94 16.72
C ASN A 151 -1.82 -18.08 18.21
N VAL A 152 -2.69 -17.61 19.12
CA VAL A 152 -2.52 -17.83 20.56
C VAL A 152 -2.48 -19.33 20.87
N LYS A 153 -3.47 -20.08 20.38
CA LYS A 153 -3.51 -21.54 20.57
C LYS A 153 -2.27 -22.22 19.99
N MET A 154 -1.78 -21.78 18.83
CA MET A 154 -0.57 -22.33 18.21
C MET A 154 0.66 -22.11 19.10
N VAL A 155 0.86 -20.90 19.63
CA VAL A 155 1.97 -20.60 20.54
C VAL A 155 1.87 -21.41 21.83
N GLU A 156 0.69 -21.46 22.46
CA GLU A 156 0.47 -22.26 23.68
C GLU A 156 0.78 -23.76 23.46
N GLN A 157 0.36 -24.32 22.32
CA GLN A 157 0.65 -25.72 21.98
C GLN A 157 2.13 -25.97 21.73
N ALA A 158 2.85 -25.03 21.11
CA ALA A 158 4.30 -25.13 20.92
C ALA A 158 5.07 -25.05 22.25
N GLU A 159 4.64 -24.20 23.19
CA GLU A 159 5.20 -24.12 24.53
C GLU A 159 4.94 -25.41 25.33
N MET A 160 3.71 -25.94 25.29
CA MET A 160 3.40 -27.23 25.89
C MET A 160 4.19 -28.38 25.26
N ALA A 161 4.41 -28.36 23.94
CA ALA A 161 5.22 -29.36 23.27
C ALA A 161 6.66 -29.39 23.81
N THR A 162 7.22 -28.20 24.07
CA THR A 162 8.55 -28.05 24.66
C THR A 162 8.59 -28.63 26.08
N ALA A 163 7.58 -28.33 26.91
CA ALA A 163 7.48 -28.87 28.27
C ALA A 163 7.29 -30.40 28.30
N TYR A 164 6.43 -30.95 27.43
CA TYR A 164 6.20 -32.40 27.33
C TYR A 164 7.44 -33.16 26.91
N LYS A 165 8.21 -32.62 25.95
CA LYS A 165 9.51 -33.19 25.56
C LYS A 165 10.49 -33.21 26.73
N ALA A 166 10.54 -32.15 27.53
CA ALA A 166 11.41 -32.09 28.71
C ALA A 166 11.03 -33.15 29.77
N GLU A 167 9.75 -33.52 29.85
CA GLU A 167 9.24 -34.56 30.74
C GLU A 167 9.23 -35.98 30.12
N GLY A 168 9.72 -36.14 28.88
CA GLY A 168 9.72 -37.43 28.17
C GLY A 168 8.32 -37.94 27.77
N LYS A 169 7.31 -37.05 27.75
CA LYS A 169 5.93 -37.39 27.37
C LYS A 169 5.76 -37.36 25.85
N GLU A 170 4.88 -38.21 25.33
CA GLU A 170 4.52 -38.18 23.91
C GLU A 170 3.71 -36.93 23.56
N LEU A 171 4.03 -36.34 22.41
CA LEU A 171 3.32 -35.18 21.87
C LEU A 171 2.06 -35.58 21.11
N THR A 172 0.99 -34.82 21.32
CA THR A 172 -0.20 -34.89 20.48
C THR A 172 0.09 -34.39 19.06
N LYS A 173 -0.79 -34.70 18.10
CA LYS A 173 -0.66 -34.18 16.74
C LYS A 173 -0.66 -32.65 16.70
N ASP A 174 -1.60 -32.03 17.41
CA ASP A 174 -1.71 -30.56 17.49
C ASP A 174 -0.43 -29.91 18.03
N MET A 175 0.20 -30.52 19.04
CA MET A 175 1.49 -30.06 19.58
C MET A 175 2.62 -30.16 18.55
N LYS A 176 2.68 -31.26 17.79
CA LYS A 176 3.70 -31.45 16.73
C LYS A 176 3.52 -30.43 15.60
N ASP A 177 2.28 -30.23 15.15
CA ASP A 177 1.98 -29.29 14.07
C ASP A 177 2.27 -27.84 14.52
N ALA A 178 1.86 -27.47 15.74
CA ALA A 178 2.13 -26.16 16.31
C ALA A 178 3.62 -25.90 16.53
N GLU A 179 4.36 -26.87 17.08
CA GLU A 179 5.81 -26.77 17.25
C GLU A 179 6.50 -26.54 15.91
N LYS A 180 6.13 -27.31 14.87
CA LYS A 180 6.70 -27.14 13.53
C LYS A 180 6.48 -25.72 13.00
N THR A 181 5.24 -25.22 13.03
CA THR A 181 4.93 -23.86 12.57
C THR A 181 5.64 -22.80 13.39
N TRP A 182 5.74 -22.97 14.71
CA TRP A 182 6.45 -22.03 15.57
C TRP A 182 7.94 -21.98 15.27
N GLN A 183 8.57 -23.15 15.05
CA GLN A 183 9.98 -23.22 14.66
C GLN A 183 10.24 -22.54 13.32
N GLU A 184 9.37 -22.74 12.31
CA GLU A 184 9.48 -22.05 11.02
C GLU A 184 9.44 -20.52 11.17
N ILE A 185 8.59 -19.99 12.07
CA ILE A 185 8.52 -18.55 12.38
C ILE A 185 9.82 -18.06 13.04
N LEU A 186 10.34 -18.80 14.01
CA LEU A 186 11.57 -18.45 14.72
C LEU A 186 12.79 -18.51 13.77
N GLU A 187 12.87 -19.56 12.96
CA GLU A 187 13.97 -19.77 12.00
C GLU A 187 14.00 -18.64 10.96
N ARG A 188 12.85 -18.23 10.42
CA ARG A 188 12.75 -17.11 9.47
C ARG A 188 13.22 -15.77 10.06
N ARG A 189 13.11 -15.60 11.37
CA ARG A 189 13.53 -14.39 12.11
C ARG A 189 14.92 -14.52 12.72
N SER A 190 15.58 -15.67 12.55
CA SER A 190 16.90 -15.92 13.14
C SER A 190 17.99 -15.06 12.48
N PRO A 191 19.06 -14.69 13.22
CA PRO A 191 20.17 -13.94 12.64
C PRO A 191 20.80 -14.62 11.41
N GLU A 192 20.81 -15.95 11.36
CA GLU A 192 21.34 -16.73 10.25
C GLU A 192 20.45 -16.61 8.99
N SER A 193 19.13 -16.73 9.14
CA SER A 193 18.18 -16.54 8.02
C SER A 193 18.21 -15.11 7.49
N ILE A 194 18.33 -14.12 8.38
CA ILE A 194 18.48 -12.71 8.01
C ILE A 194 19.79 -12.47 7.28
N ALA A 195 20.91 -13.03 7.75
CA ALA A 195 22.20 -12.92 7.05
C ALA A 195 22.15 -13.56 5.66
N THR A 196 21.55 -14.75 5.54
CA THR A 196 21.35 -15.45 4.27
C THR A 196 20.49 -14.64 3.30
N THR A 197 19.40 -14.05 3.80
CA THR A 197 18.53 -13.16 3.01
C THR A 197 19.28 -11.93 2.53
N ASN A 198 20.06 -11.28 3.41
CA ASN A 198 20.86 -10.11 3.06
C ASN A 198 21.93 -10.44 2.00
N GLU A 199 22.63 -11.56 2.14
CA GLU A 199 23.59 -12.03 1.13
C GLU A 199 22.88 -12.28 -0.21
N GLY A 200 21.78 -13.04 -0.19
CA GLY A 200 21.00 -13.36 -1.39
C GLY A 200 20.49 -12.11 -2.11
N MET A 201 19.98 -11.13 -1.37
CA MET A 201 19.47 -9.86 -1.91
C MET A 201 20.59 -8.99 -2.49
N THR A 202 21.80 -9.04 -1.96
CA THR A 202 22.93 -8.19 -2.40
C THR A 202 23.84 -8.84 -3.44
N LYS A 203 23.79 -10.17 -3.62
CA LYS A 203 24.70 -10.93 -4.49
C LYS A 203 24.54 -10.65 -5.99
N SER A 204 23.31 -10.70 -6.50
CA SER A 204 23.01 -10.43 -7.91
C SER A 204 21.52 -10.18 -8.09
N TYR A 205 21.12 -9.62 -9.25
CA TYR A 205 19.71 -9.51 -9.60
C TYR A 205 18.97 -10.86 -9.54
N LEU A 206 19.56 -11.93 -10.08
CA LEU A 206 18.92 -13.26 -10.10
C LEU A 206 18.82 -13.88 -8.71
N SER A 207 19.81 -13.64 -7.85
CA SER A 207 19.77 -14.07 -6.45
C SER A 207 18.66 -13.34 -5.68
N ALA A 208 18.54 -12.03 -5.85
CA ALA A 208 17.45 -11.25 -5.25
C ALA A 208 16.08 -11.68 -5.79
N LEU A 209 15.96 -11.99 -7.09
CA LEU A 209 14.75 -12.57 -7.67
C LEU A 209 14.36 -13.89 -7.02
N ALA A 210 15.33 -14.79 -6.77
CA ALA A 210 15.07 -16.08 -6.12
C ALA A 210 14.53 -15.93 -4.69
N ILE A 211 14.89 -14.85 -3.98
CA ILE A 211 14.36 -14.51 -2.65
C ILE A 211 12.97 -13.88 -2.75
N VAL A 212 12.79 -12.92 -3.67
CA VAL A 212 11.54 -12.15 -3.76
C VAL A 212 10.41 -12.94 -4.42
N ALA A 213 10.69 -13.78 -5.42
CA ALA A 213 9.67 -14.49 -6.20
C ALA A 213 8.74 -15.39 -5.36
N PRO A 214 9.24 -16.22 -4.41
CA PRO A 214 8.37 -16.99 -3.51
C PRO A 214 7.47 -16.10 -2.65
N SER A 215 8.01 -14.99 -2.14
CA SER A 215 7.24 -14.01 -1.37
C SER A 215 6.14 -13.38 -2.22
N THR A 216 6.46 -12.95 -3.45
CA THR A 216 5.48 -12.44 -4.41
C THR A 216 4.37 -13.45 -4.67
N MET A 217 4.72 -14.71 -4.96
CA MET A 217 3.73 -15.76 -5.19
C MET A 217 2.82 -15.99 -3.98
N HIS A 218 3.37 -15.98 -2.77
CA HIS A 218 2.59 -16.10 -1.53
C HIS A 218 1.58 -14.95 -1.38
N TRP A 219 2.01 -13.70 -1.58
CA TRP A 219 1.12 -12.54 -1.48
C TRP A 219 0.03 -12.51 -2.56
N LYS A 220 0.30 -13.02 -3.78
CA LYS A 220 -0.72 -13.08 -4.85
C LYS A 220 -1.66 -14.28 -4.76
N SER A 221 -1.27 -15.32 -4.04
CA SER A 221 -2.14 -16.47 -3.75
C SER A 221 -2.90 -16.25 -2.44
N TYR A 222 -2.24 -16.40 -1.30
CA TYR A 222 -2.87 -16.32 0.01
C TYR A 222 -3.37 -14.91 0.33
N GLY A 223 -2.52 -13.89 0.15
CA GLY A 223 -2.84 -12.50 0.52
C GLY A 223 -4.05 -11.93 -0.23
N LEU A 224 -4.24 -12.32 -1.49
CA LEU A 224 -5.38 -11.92 -2.31
C LEU A 224 -6.72 -12.34 -1.70
N TYR A 225 -6.86 -13.61 -1.32
CA TYR A 225 -8.11 -14.12 -0.73
C TYR A 225 -8.26 -13.68 0.73
N ARG A 226 -7.14 -13.55 1.44
CA ARG A 226 -7.14 -13.26 2.87
C ARG A 226 -7.34 -11.78 3.19
N TYR A 227 -6.81 -10.85 2.40
CA TYR A 227 -6.80 -9.42 2.76
C TYR A 227 -7.52 -8.54 1.75
N ASP A 228 -7.28 -8.70 0.45
CA ASP A 228 -7.68 -7.68 -0.54
C ASP A 228 -9.18 -7.41 -0.62
N VAL A 229 -10.01 -8.45 -0.48
CA VAL A 229 -11.47 -8.32 -0.58
C VAL A 229 -12.05 -7.47 0.55
N TRP A 230 -11.54 -7.63 1.77
CA TRP A 230 -12.04 -6.92 2.96
C TRP A 230 -11.32 -5.60 3.20
N ASP A 231 -10.13 -5.43 2.62
CA ASP A 231 -9.30 -4.24 2.78
C ASP A 231 -9.42 -3.32 1.54
N ILE A 232 -8.88 -3.77 0.40
CA ILE A 232 -8.72 -2.94 -0.80
C ILE A 232 -10.08 -2.62 -1.41
N LEU A 233 -10.95 -3.62 -1.60
CA LEU A 233 -12.28 -3.40 -2.17
C LEU A 233 -13.11 -2.48 -1.26
N SER A 234 -13.12 -2.71 0.05
CA SER A 234 -13.80 -1.84 1.02
C SER A 234 -13.37 -0.38 0.91
N MET A 235 -12.06 -0.14 0.84
CA MET A 235 -11.51 1.21 0.66
C MET A 235 -11.84 1.83 -0.70
N MET A 236 -11.83 1.03 -1.78
CA MET A 236 -12.25 1.49 -3.11
C MET A 236 -13.72 1.94 -3.09
N LEU A 237 -14.62 1.15 -2.50
CA LEU A 237 -16.05 1.47 -2.42
C LEU A 237 -16.30 2.71 -1.54
N LEU A 238 -15.64 2.78 -0.38
CA LEU A 238 -15.67 3.95 0.50
C LEU A 238 -15.21 5.21 -0.26
N GLY A 239 -14.16 5.10 -1.07
CA GLY A 239 -13.67 6.20 -1.91
C GLY A 239 -14.68 6.72 -2.89
N ILE A 240 -15.37 5.81 -3.59
CA ILE A 240 -16.44 6.18 -4.52
C ILE A 240 -17.56 6.92 -3.78
N ALA A 241 -17.94 6.47 -2.59
CA ALA A 241 -18.96 7.14 -1.78
C ALA A 241 -18.52 8.56 -1.36
N LEU A 242 -17.31 8.71 -0.83
CA LEU A 242 -16.76 10.02 -0.43
C LEU A 242 -16.62 10.98 -1.63
N PHE A 243 -16.29 10.44 -2.80
CA PHE A 243 -16.27 11.22 -4.04
C PHE A 243 -17.67 11.70 -4.42
N LYS A 244 -18.66 10.81 -4.43
CA LYS A 244 -20.06 11.15 -4.73
C LYS A 244 -20.66 12.18 -3.75
N TRP A 245 -20.14 12.25 -2.51
CA TRP A 245 -20.53 13.28 -1.53
C TRP A 245 -19.78 14.61 -1.66
N ASN A 246 -18.96 14.79 -2.70
CA ASN A 246 -18.13 15.98 -2.94
C ASN A 246 -17.16 16.27 -1.79
N ILE A 247 -16.72 15.23 -1.07
CA ILE A 247 -15.71 15.38 0.00
C ILE A 247 -14.32 15.47 -0.63
N LEU A 248 -14.05 14.65 -1.66
CA LEU A 248 -12.75 14.59 -2.32
C LEU A 248 -12.53 15.69 -3.38
N SER A 249 -13.58 16.42 -3.77
CA SER A 249 -13.50 17.54 -4.73
C SER A 249 -12.95 18.83 -4.12
N GLY A 250 -12.83 18.91 -2.79
CA GLY A 250 -12.39 20.14 -2.11
C GLY A 250 -13.49 21.20 -2.01
N GLU A 251 -14.74 20.88 -2.32
CA GLU A 251 -15.86 21.83 -2.36
C GLU A 251 -16.44 22.15 -0.97
N LYS A 252 -16.24 21.28 0.04
CA LYS A 252 -16.78 21.51 1.38
C LYS A 252 -16.12 22.72 2.07
N PRO A 253 -16.80 23.35 3.05
CA PRO A 253 -16.22 24.44 3.83
C PRO A 253 -14.97 24.02 4.63
N VAL A 254 -14.10 24.97 4.95
CA VAL A 254 -12.89 24.73 5.78
C VAL A 254 -13.26 24.07 7.12
N LYS A 255 -14.33 24.53 7.78
CA LYS A 255 -14.83 23.96 9.04
C LYS A 255 -15.13 22.47 8.92
N PHE A 256 -15.69 22.02 7.80
CA PHE A 256 -16.00 20.60 7.57
C PHE A 256 -14.71 19.76 7.56
N TYR A 257 -13.70 20.18 6.80
CA TYR A 257 -12.42 19.46 6.75
C TYR A 257 -11.63 19.55 8.05
N ALA A 258 -11.72 20.66 8.80
CA ALA A 258 -11.11 20.77 10.12
C ALA A 258 -11.74 19.78 11.12
N ILE A 259 -13.07 19.63 11.12
CA ILE A 259 -13.75 18.62 11.92
C ILE A 259 -13.32 17.20 11.51
N MET A 260 -13.20 16.92 10.20
CA MET A 260 -12.68 15.62 9.74
C MET A 260 -11.27 15.32 10.26
N VAL A 261 -10.38 16.32 10.28
CA VAL A 261 -9.03 16.18 10.84
C VAL A 261 -9.11 15.85 12.34
N VAL A 262 -9.85 16.65 13.10
CA VAL A 262 -9.95 16.49 14.55
C VAL A 262 -10.55 15.13 14.91
N LEU A 263 -11.71 14.78 14.34
CA LEU A 263 -12.37 13.51 14.66
C LEU A 263 -11.59 12.30 14.14
N GLY A 264 -11.06 12.40 12.92
CA GLY A 264 -10.28 11.32 12.30
C GLY A 264 -9.02 10.99 13.09
N TYR A 265 -8.28 12.02 13.51
CA TYR A 265 -7.08 11.82 14.33
C TYR A 265 -7.38 11.52 15.79
N LEU A 266 -8.41 12.11 16.38
CA LEU A 266 -8.80 11.80 17.76
C LEU A 266 -9.14 10.32 17.90
N VAL A 267 -9.96 9.76 17.02
CA VAL A 267 -10.33 8.34 17.08
C VAL A 267 -9.15 7.48 16.61
N GLY A 268 -8.62 7.77 15.43
CA GLY A 268 -7.63 6.91 14.79
C GLY A 268 -6.29 6.84 15.50
N LEU A 269 -5.73 7.98 15.91
CA LEU A 269 -4.44 7.99 16.63
C LEU A 269 -4.57 7.43 18.04
N THR A 270 -5.74 7.53 18.67
CA THR A 270 -5.97 6.90 19.98
C THR A 270 -5.92 5.38 19.86
N VAL A 271 -6.60 4.79 18.88
CA VAL A 271 -6.53 3.34 18.63
C VAL A 271 -5.11 2.91 18.28
N ASN A 272 -4.47 3.57 17.31
CA ASN A 272 -3.10 3.25 16.91
C ASN A 272 -2.09 3.40 18.06
N TYR A 273 -2.30 4.37 18.95
CA TYR A 273 -1.47 4.54 20.15
C TYR A 273 -1.60 3.34 21.09
N PHE A 274 -2.83 2.89 21.37
CA PHE A 274 -3.05 1.73 22.23
C PHE A 274 -2.49 0.43 21.62
N GLU A 275 -2.64 0.22 20.31
CA GLU A 275 -2.01 -0.89 19.60
C GLU A 275 -0.49 -0.84 19.71
N THR A 276 0.10 0.33 19.41
CA THR A 276 1.55 0.53 19.43
C THR A 276 2.14 0.31 20.82
N ILE A 277 1.53 0.89 21.86
CA ILE A 277 2.02 0.73 23.23
C ILE A 277 1.78 -0.70 23.75
N HIS A 278 0.71 -1.38 23.32
CA HIS A 278 0.49 -2.79 23.63
C HIS A 278 1.62 -3.65 23.07
N ILE A 279 2.01 -3.45 21.81
CA ILE A 279 3.15 -4.17 21.19
C ILE A 279 4.45 -3.90 21.95
N ILE A 280 4.73 -2.63 22.30
CA ILE A 280 5.94 -2.25 23.04
C ILE A 280 5.96 -2.88 24.44
N ASN A 281 4.86 -2.77 25.20
CA ASN A 281 4.77 -3.30 26.57
C ASN A 281 4.86 -4.83 26.63
N ASN A 282 4.53 -5.51 25.52
CA ASN A 282 4.68 -6.95 25.36
C ASN A 282 5.98 -7.33 24.64
N ASN A 283 6.98 -6.45 24.64
CA ASN A 283 8.31 -6.68 24.07
C ASN A 283 8.28 -7.16 22.61
N PHE A 284 7.37 -6.63 21.80
CA PHE A 284 7.21 -6.99 20.39
C PHE A 284 6.92 -8.49 20.18
N SER A 285 6.22 -9.14 21.12
CA SER A 285 5.87 -10.55 20.99
C SER A 285 5.02 -10.81 19.74
N TYR A 286 5.19 -11.98 19.12
CA TYR A 286 4.41 -12.37 17.95
C TYR A 286 2.91 -12.22 18.17
N VAL A 287 2.42 -12.65 19.34
CA VAL A 287 1.00 -12.58 19.71
C VAL A 287 0.51 -11.14 19.82
N SER A 288 1.30 -10.21 20.36
CA SER A 288 0.90 -8.80 20.50
C SER A 288 0.65 -8.11 19.15
N PHE A 289 1.42 -8.46 18.12
CA PHE A 289 1.16 -8.03 16.75
C PHE A 289 -0.15 -8.60 16.20
N GLN A 290 -0.41 -9.89 16.45
CA GLN A 290 -1.66 -10.52 15.99
C GLN A 290 -2.88 -9.96 16.70
N GLU A 291 -2.77 -9.63 17.99
CA GLU A 291 -3.85 -9.01 18.75
C GLU A 291 -4.20 -7.62 18.22
N SER A 292 -3.18 -6.82 17.92
CA SER A 292 -3.36 -5.47 17.37
C SER A 292 -4.06 -5.47 16.00
N ASN A 293 -3.99 -6.57 15.24
CA ASN A 293 -4.70 -6.70 13.97
C ASN A 293 -6.24 -6.70 14.13
N ILE A 294 -6.77 -6.97 15.32
CA ILE A 294 -8.23 -6.98 15.57
C ILE A 294 -8.82 -5.57 15.43
N THR A 295 -8.11 -4.56 15.94
CA THR A 295 -8.56 -3.16 15.94
C THR A 295 -8.00 -2.33 14.79
N TYR A 296 -7.13 -2.93 13.96
CA TYR A 296 -6.40 -2.29 12.89
C TYR A 296 -7.22 -1.32 12.02
N ASP A 297 -8.38 -1.76 11.52
CA ASP A 297 -9.22 -0.92 10.66
C ASP A 297 -9.93 0.22 11.42
N LEU A 298 -10.17 0.05 12.73
CA LEU A 298 -10.74 1.08 13.59
C LEU A 298 -9.75 2.23 13.83
N GLY A 299 -8.45 1.95 13.77
CA GLY A 299 -7.40 2.97 13.80
C GLY A 299 -7.12 3.56 12.41
N ARG A 300 -6.87 2.68 11.44
CA ARG A 300 -6.47 3.04 10.08
C ARG A 300 -7.51 3.86 9.31
N VAL A 301 -8.78 3.46 9.32
CA VAL A 301 -9.83 4.16 8.54
C VAL A 301 -10.00 5.61 9.03
N PRO A 302 -10.15 5.90 10.34
CA PRO A 302 -10.24 7.27 10.82
C PRO A 302 -8.98 8.10 10.58
N VAL A 303 -7.78 7.52 10.72
CA VAL A 303 -6.53 8.22 10.37
C VAL A 303 -6.53 8.58 8.88
N ALA A 304 -7.01 7.70 7.98
CA ALA A 304 -7.16 8.02 6.57
C ALA A 304 -8.17 9.16 6.32
N ILE A 305 -9.30 9.18 7.02
CA ILE A 305 -10.26 10.30 6.97
C ILE A 305 -9.61 11.61 7.47
N GLY A 306 -8.81 11.55 8.54
CA GLY A 306 -8.03 12.69 9.03
C GLY A 306 -7.05 13.21 7.98
N HIS A 307 -6.31 12.32 7.32
CA HIS A 307 -5.42 12.67 6.21
C HIS A 307 -6.16 13.28 5.02
N ILE A 308 -7.36 12.79 4.67
CA ILE A 308 -8.20 13.42 3.64
C ILE A 308 -8.50 14.86 4.04
N GLY A 309 -8.97 15.08 5.28
CA GLY A 309 -9.23 16.41 5.81
C GLY A 309 -8.01 17.33 5.70
N LEU A 310 -6.84 16.84 6.15
CA LEU A 310 -5.59 17.60 6.13
C LEU A 310 -5.16 17.96 4.71
N ILE A 311 -5.26 17.02 3.76
CA ILE A 311 -4.93 17.26 2.36
C ILE A 311 -5.90 18.27 1.71
N MET A 312 -7.19 18.23 2.07
CA MET A 312 -8.17 19.20 1.56
C MET A 312 -8.00 20.59 2.17
N LEU A 313 -7.57 20.69 3.44
CA LEU A 313 -7.16 21.96 4.03
C LEU A 313 -5.90 22.51 3.35
N PHE A 314 -4.89 21.66 3.14
CA PHE A 314 -3.66 22.03 2.43
C PHE A 314 -3.94 22.54 1.01
N SER A 315 -4.89 21.93 0.29
CA SER A 315 -5.25 22.37 -1.07
C SER A 315 -5.88 23.77 -1.10
N LYS A 316 -6.56 24.17 -0.02
CA LYS A 316 -7.20 25.49 0.15
C LYS A 316 -6.24 26.58 0.63
N LEU A 317 -5.05 26.26 1.11
CA LEU A 317 -4.06 27.25 1.51
C LEU A 317 -3.67 28.13 0.31
N LYS A 318 -3.60 29.46 0.50
CA LYS A 318 -3.17 30.40 -0.55
C LYS A 318 -1.65 30.42 -0.76
N ILE A 319 -0.90 29.89 0.21
CA ILE A 319 0.56 29.77 0.19
C ILE A 319 1.02 28.46 -0.49
N LEU A 320 2.32 28.32 -0.73
CA LEU A 320 2.96 27.10 -1.25
C LEU A 320 2.46 26.64 -2.64
N GLY A 321 2.14 27.59 -3.52
CA GLY A 321 1.69 27.30 -4.90
C GLY A 321 2.67 26.42 -5.69
N TRP A 322 3.97 26.69 -5.57
CA TRP A 322 5.03 25.91 -6.22
C TRP A 322 5.01 24.44 -5.78
N LEU A 323 4.89 24.18 -4.47
CA LEU A 323 4.88 22.83 -3.91
C LEU A 323 3.60 22.09 -4.31
N LYS A 324 2.44 22.75 -4.27
CA LYS A 324 1.17 22.18 -4.75
C LYS A 324 1.26 21.78 -6.23
N ASN A 325 1.91 22.60 -7.06
CA ASN A 325 2.13 22.29 -8.47
C ASN A 325 3.09 21.11 -8.66
N ALA A 326 4.16 21.04 -7.87
CA ALA A 326 5.09 19.92 -7.89
C ALA A 326 4.40 18.59 -7.51
N ILE A 327 3.70 18.57 -6.37
CA ILE A 327 2.91 17.43 -5.90
C ILE A 327 1.81 17.04 -6.91
N SER A 328 1.15 18.02 -7.54
CA SER A 328 0.16 17.77 -8.58
C SER A 328 0.79 17.07 -9.80
N SER A 329 2.00 17.48 -10.18
CA SER A 329 2.76 16.85 -11.26
C SER A 329 3.14 15.42 -10.92
N VAL A 330 3.61 15.17 -9.69
CA VAL A 330 3.86 13.81 -9.19
C VAL A 330 2.60 12.95 -9.29
N GLY A 331 1.44 13.49 -8.88
CA GLY A 331 0.16 12.78 -8.95
C GLY A 331 -0.40 12.56 -10.36
N LYS A 332 -0.01 13.37 -11.35
CA LYS A 332 -0.34 13.16 -12.78
C LYS A 332 0.49 12.04 -13.40
N MET A 333 1.65 11.76 -12.81
CA MET A 333 2.59 10.69 -13.18
C MET A 333 2.61 9.57 -12.12
N ALA A 334 1.46 9.27 -11.50
CA ALA A 334 1.42 8.39 -10.34
C ALA A 334 1.91 6.96 -10.62
N LEU A 335 1.56 6.35 -11.77
CA LEU A 335 2.02 5.02 -12.16
C LEU A 335 3.51 5.04 -12.50
N THR A 336 3.98 6.05 -13.26
CA THR A 336 5.40 6.19 -13.56
C THR A 336 6.22 6.34 -12.28
N ASN A 337 5.81 7.24 -11.37
CA ASN A 337 6.54 7.52 -10.15
C ASN A 337 6.48 6.35 -9.16
N TYR A 338 5.39 5.59 -9.13
CA TYR A 338 5.30 4.35 -8.36
C TYR A 338 6.28 3.28 -8.85
N LEU A 339 6.31 3.01 -10.16
CA LEU A 339 7.29 2.07 -10.73
C LEU A 339 8.73 2.57 -10.54
N MET A 340 8.94 3.88 -10.63
CA MET A 340 10.24 4.51 -10.40
C MET A 340 10.73 4.34 -8.95
N HIS A 341 9.84 4.33 -7.95
CA HIS A 341 10.22 3.97 -6.58
C HIS A 341 10.89 2.60 -6.55
N SER A 342 10.27 1.58 -7.14
CA SER A 342 10.83 0.23 -7.17
C SER A 342 12.07 0.10 -8.02
N VAL A 343 12.16 0.78 -9.16
CA VAL A 343 13.39 0.81 -9.96
C VAL A 343 14.55 1.39 -9.16
N ILE A 344 14.33 2.53 -8.48
CA ILE A 344 15.38 3.16 -7.66
C ILE A 344 15.73 2.25 -6.49
N CYS A 345 14.76 1.75 -5.72
CA CYS A 345 15.02 0.88 -4.58
C CYS A 345 15.69 -0.44 -4.99
N MET A 346 15.32 -1.02 -6.13
CA MET A 346 15.96 -2.21 -6.69
C MET A 346 17.45 -1.95 -6.95
N ILE A 347 17.79 -0.82 -7.56
CA ILE A 347 19.19 -0.42 -7.82
C ILE A 347 19.93 -0.09 -6.51
N VAL A 348 19.28 0.57 -5.56
CA VAL A 348 19.91 0.97 -4.29
C VAL A 348 20.20 -0.26 -3.41
N PHE A 349 19.19 -1.10 -3.18
CA PHE A 349 19.28 -2.13 -2.16
C PHE A 349 19.78 -3.48 -2.69
N THR A 350 19.45 -3.87 -3.91
CA THR A 350 19.74 -5.24 -4.36
C THR A 350 21.05 -5.35 -5.14
N GLY A 351 21.49 -6.58 -5.41
CA GLY A 351 22.64 -6.89 -6.26
C GLY A 351 22.45 -6.54 -7.75
N ALA A 352 21.34 -5.88 -8.12
CA ALA A 352 21.19 -5.21 -9.40
C ALA A 352 21.98 -3.87 -9.47
N GLY A 353 22.40 -3.32 -8.33
CA GLY A 353 23.15 -2.07 -8.26
C GLY A 353 24.08 -1.99 -7.05
N PHE A 354 23.78 -1.11 -6.09
CA PHE A 354 24.67 -0.78 -4.97
C PHE A 354 24.67 -1.81 -3.83
N GLY A 355 23.71 -2.73 -3.78
CA GLY A 355 23.69 -3.80 -2.78
C GLY A 355 23.61 -3.29 -1.33
N MET A 356 22.75 -2.30 -1.05
CA MET A 356 22.56 -1.70 0.28
C MET A 356 21.53 -2.41 1.17
N PHE A 357 20.95 -3.53 0.74
CA PHE A 357 19.97 -4.28 1.53
C PHE A 357 20.60 -4.77 2.84
N GLY A 358 19.91 -4.55 3.96
CA GLY A 358 20.38 -4.88 5.31
C GLY A 358 21.53 -4.01 5.84
N LYS A 359 21.95 -2.96 5.12
CA LYS A 359 23.09 -2.10 5.50
C LYS A 359 22.72 -0.76 6.15
N LEU A 360 21.47 -0.32 5.99
CA LEU A 360 20.99 0.94 6.54
C LEU A 360 20.07 0.68 7.73
N GLU A 361 20.14 1.52 8.75
CA GLU A 361 19.19 1.52 9.85
C GLU A 361 17.82 2.05 9.40
N ARG A 362 16.77 1.74 10.16
CA ARG A 362 15.39 2.13 9.84
C ARG A 362 15.22 3.63 9.65
N TYR A 363 15.83 4.47 10.51
CA TYR A 363 15.72 5.92 10.33
C TYR A 363 16.53 6.41 9.11
N GLU A 364 17.64 5.75 8.76
CA GLU A 364 18.46 6.12 7.60
C GLU A 364 17.73 5.86 6.28
N LEU A 365 16.87 4.84 6.24
CA LEU A 365 15.97 4.60 5.11
C LEU A 365 15.10 5.82 4.79
N ILE A 366 14.73 6.63 5.78
CA ILE A 366 13.96 7.87 5.57
C ILE A 366 14.74 8.87 4.72
N PHE A 367 16.08 8.90 4.81
CA PHE A 367 16.89 9.76 3.94
C PHE A 367 16.80 9.32 2.47
N VAL A 368 16.75 8.01 2.21
CA VAL A 368 16.51 7.48 0.86
C VAL A 368 15.13 7.89 0.36
N VAL A 369 14.10 7.80 1.20
CA VAL A 369 12.73 8.26 0.88
C VAL A 369 12.72 9.74 0.51
N VAL A 370 13.34 10.59 1.32
CA VAL A 370 13.43 12.04 1.08
C VAL A 370 14.19 12.34 -0.22
N GLY A 371 15.28 11.63 -0.49
CA GLY A 371 16.02 11.75 -1.75
C GLY A 371 15.14 11.44 -2.97
N ILE A 372 14.37 10.35 -2.93
CA ILE A 372 13.43 9.98 -3.99
C ILE A 372 12.31 11.02 -4.14
N TRP A 373 11.79 11.55 -3.02
CA TRP A 373 10.77 12.61 -3.06
C TRP A 373 11.29 13.88 -3.72
N ILE A 374 12.47 14.36 -3.32
CA ILE A 374 13.10 15.55 -3.92
C ILE A 374 13.27 15.33 -5.43
N PHE A 375 13.83 14.18 -5.81
CA PHE A 375 14.00 13.82 -7.21
C PHE A 375 12.67 13.87 -7.98
N GLN A 376 11.59 13.27 -7.47
CA GLN A 376 10.30 13.23 -8.15
C GLN A 376 9.59 14.59 -8.18
N LEU A 377 9.73 15.40 -7.11
CA LEU A 377 9.17 16.75 -7.04
C LEU A 377 9.84 17.70 -8.04
N ILE A 378 11.09 17.45 -8.41
CA ILE A 378 11.82 18.21 -9.44
C ILE A 378 11.55 17.64 -10.84
N LEU A 379 11.72 16.33 -11.02
CA LEU A 379 11.64 15.69 -12.32
C LEU A 379 10.22 15.70 -12.91
N SER A 380 9.18 15.43 -12.10
CA SER A 380 7.81 15.31 -12.62
C SER A 380 7.31 16.61 -13.26
N PRO A 381 7.46 17.80 -12.64
CA PRO A 381 7.11 19.06 -13.29
C PRO A 381 7.91 19.33 -14.56
N ILE A 382 9.23 19.07 -14.56
CA ILE A 382 10.09 19.26 -15.74
C ILE A 382 9.62 18.36 -16.88
N TRP A 383 9.37 17.08 -16.60
CA TRP A 383 8.85 16.13 -17.56
C TRP A 383 7.54 16.59 -18.20
N LEU A 384 6.57 17.03 -17.38
CA LEU A 384 5.27 17.47 -17.85
C LEU A 384 5.29 18.83 -18.59
N LYS A 385 6.41 19.54 -18.63
CA LYS A 385 6.58 20.67 -19.56
C LYS A 385 6.67 20.18 -21.01
N TYR A 386 7.29 19.02 -21.24
CA TYR A 386 7.55 18.49 -22.57
C TYR A 386 6.59 17.37 -22.99
N PHE A 387 6.00 16.65 -22.04
CA PHE A 387 5.13 15.50 -22.30
C PHE A 387 3.73 15.68 -21.69
N HIS A 388 2.73 15.02 -22.26
CA HIS A 388 1.35 15.05 -21.74
C HIS A 388 1.14 14.10 -20.56
N PHE A 389 1.90 13.01 -20.51
CA PHE A 389 1.76 11.93 -19.53
C PHE A 389 3.14 11.45 -19.09
N GLY A 390 3.21 10.75 -17.96
CA GLY A 390 4.37 9.90 -17.69
C GLY A 390 4.44 8.74 -18.70
N PRO A 391 5.63 8.17 -18.93
CA PRO A 391 5.83 7.07 -19.87
C PRO A 391 4.93 5.86 -19.59
N ALA A 392 4.78 5.46 -18.32
CA ALA A 392 3.95 4.32 -17.96
C ALA A 392 2.45 4.62 -18.15
N GLU A 393 1.99 5.83 -17.81
CA GLU A 393 0.61 6.26 -18.07
C GLU A 393 0.29 6.31 -19.56
N TRP A 394 1.23 6.79 -20.37
CA TRP A 394 1.07 6.82 -21.82
C TRP A 394 0.99 5.41 -22.39
N LEU A 395 1.90 4.51 -22.01
CA LEU A 395 1.88 3.12 -22.43
C LEU A 395 0.57 2.44 -22.02
N TRP A 396 0.16 2.61 -20.76
CA TRP A 396 -1.10 2.06 -20.26
C TRP A 396 -2.31 2.55 -21.05
N ARG A 397 -2.36 3.85 -21.36
CA ARG A 397 -3.43 4.42 -22.21
C ARG A 397 -3.37 3.85 -23.61
N ARG A 398 -2.19 3.80 -24.24
CA ARG A 398 -2.02 3.29 -25.60
C ARG A 398 -2.55 1.86 -25.73
N LEU A 399 -2.17 1.00 -24.80
CA LEU A 399 -2.58 -0.40 -24.76
C LEU A 399 -4.08 -0.57 -24.45
N SER A 400 -4.65 0.30 -23.61
CA SER A 400 -6.05 0.18 -23.20
C SER A 400 -7.05 0.73 -24.22
N TYR A 401 -6.68 1.83 -24.88
CA TYR A 401 -7.51 2.47 -25.91
C TYR A 401 -7.22 1.93 -27.31
N LEU A 402 -6.15 1.15 -27.49
CA LEU A 402 -5.66 0.66 -28.79
C LEU A 402 -5.43 1.82 -29.80
N GLN A 403 -5.04 2.96 -29.26
CA GLN A 403 -4.76 4.19 -30.00
C GLN A 403 -3.44 4.77 -29.51
N SER A 404 -2.74 5.55 -30.33
CA SER A 404 -1.49 6.18 -29.92
C SER A 404 -1.72 7.67 -29.60
N PRO A 405 -2.13 8.02 -28.37
CA PRO A 405 -2.34 9.42 -28.01
C PRO A 405 -1.02 10.21 -28.13
N PRO A 406 -1.06 11.51 -28.43
CA PRO A 406 0.15 12.33 -28.54
C PRO A 406 0.94 12.28 -27.22
N PHE A 407 2.21 11.87 -27.31
CA PHE A 407 3.06 11.73 -26.14
C PHE A 407 3.76 13.05 -25.77
N ARG A 408 4.42 13.67 -26.76
CA ARG A 408 5.15 14.93 -26.63
C ARG A 408 4.22 16.11 -26.95
N LYS A 409 4.33 17.18 -26.18
CA LYS A 409 3.70 18.47 -26.48
C LYS A 409 4.45 19.11 -27.65
N LEU A 410 3.81 19.23 -28.80
CA LEU A 410 4.36 19.98 -29.92
C LEU A 410 4.24 21.48 -29.61
N LYS A 411 5.28 22.25 -29.94
CA LYS A 411 5.42 23.66 -29.52
C LYS A 411 4.30 24.58 -30.05
N ASN A 412 3.54 24.17 -31.07
CA ASN A 412 2.54 24.98 -31.80
C ASN A 412 1.26 24.22 -32.23
N MET A 413 0.66 23.35 -31.39
CA MET A 413 -0.71 22.87 -31.67
C MET A 413 -1.64 23.19 -30.52
N ASP A 414 -2.65 24.02 -30.81
CA ASP A 414 -3.77 24.33 -29.93
C ASP A 414 -4.57 23.04 -29.67
N VAL A 415 -4.49 22.55 -28.43
CA VAL A 415 -4.88 21.17 -28.05
C VAL A 415 -6.41 20.99 -27.95
N ASN A 416 -7.19 22.05 -28.19
CA ASN A 416 -8.65 22.00 -28.08
C ASN A 416 -9.32 21.08 -29.12
N ASN A 417 -8.61 20.62 -30.16
CA ASN A 417 -9.14 19.70 -31.17
C ASN A 417 -8.69 18.23 -31.05
N VAL A 418 -7.78 17.88 -30.13
CA VAL A 418 -7.21 16.51 -30.10
C VAL A 418 -7.79 15.64 -28.97
N ILE A 419 -8.58 16.20 -28.05
CA ILE A 419 -9.27 15.46 -26.97
C ILE A 419 -10.78 15.40 -27.24
N LYS A 420 -11.16 15.05 -28.47
CA LYS A 420 -12.46 14.45 -28.76
C LYS A 420 -12.19 13.06 -29.30
N TYR A 421 -11.94 12.07 -28.44
CA TYR A 421 -12.37 10.67 -28.57
C TYR A 421 -12.20 10.00 -27.20
#